data_AF-A0A3L9E155-F1
#
_entry.id   AF-A0A3L9E155-F1
#
_cell.length_a   1.000
_cell.length_b   1.000
_cell.length_c   1.000
_cell.angle_alpha   90.00
_cell.angle_beta   90.00
_cell.angle_gamma   90.00
#
_symmetry.space_group_name_H-M   'P 1'
#
loop_
_entity.id
_entity.type
_entity.pdbx_description
1 polymer ?
#
loop_
_entity_poly.entity_id
_entity_poly.type
_entity_poly.pdbx_seq_one_letter_code
_entity_poly.pdbx_strand_id
1 'polypeptide(L)' 'MNAYLMLIVLIILLVLVISNLCLNPLSKTSWSEPLFVQRSIGVGITINLKNRLGWWIYMIVSVALVILLAMVLLDKS' A
#
# COMPACT_ATOMS: atom_id res chain seq x y z
N MET A 1 -8.46 16.64 -18.29
CA MET A 1 -8.73 16.67 -16.84
C MET A 1 -8.44 15.33 -16.15
N ASN A 2 -8.86 14.19 -16.71
CA ASN A 2 -8.65 12.87 -16.09
C ASN A 2 -7.19 12.41 -15.97
N ALA A 3 -6.32 12.71 -16.96
CA ALA A 3 -4.91 12.30 -16.91
C ALA A 3 -4.13 12.95 -15.77
N TYR A 4 -4.30 14.25 -15.54
CA TYR A 4 -3.68 14.96 -14.42
C TYR A 4 -4.14 14.43 -13.06
N LEU A 5 -5.43 14.08 -12.93
CA LEU A 5 -5.97 13.52 -11.70
C LEU A 5 -5.39 12.12 -11.43
N MET A 6 -5.26 11.28 -12.46
CA MET A 6 -4.58 9.98 -12.36
C MET A 6 -3.09 10.12 -12.00
N LEU A 7 -2.40 11.13 -12.57
CA LEU A 7 -1.01 11.42 -12.23
C LEU A 7 -0.85 11.83 -10.76
N ILE A 8 -1.75 12.68 -10.24
CA ILE A 8 -1.76 13.07 -8.82
C ILE A 8 -1.95 11.84 -7.92
N VAL A 9 -2.92 10.98 -8.25
CA VAL A 9 -3.16 9.72 -7.50
C VAL A 9 -1.93 8.82 -7.53
N LEU A 10 -1.27 8.69 -8.69
CA LEU A 10 -0.04 7.92 -8.83
C LEU A 10 1.08 8.46 -7.94
N ILE A 11 1.29 9.78 -7.92
CA ILE A 11 2.29 10.43 -7.06
C ILE A 11 1.99 10.19 -5.58
N ILE A 12 0.73 10.34 -5.15
CA ILE A 12 0.33 10.11 -3.75
C ILE A 12 0.62 8.66 -3.35
N LEU A 13 0.25 7.69 -4.18
CA LEU A 13 0.54 6.28 -3.92
C LEU A 13 2.04 6.00 -3.84
N LEU A 14 2.82 6.62 -4.72
CA LEU A 14 4.28 6.45 -4.74
C LEU A 14 4.92 7.00 -3.47
N VAL A 15 4.48 8.18 -3.02
CA VAL A 15 4.90 8.77 -1.73
C VAL A 15 4.51 7.88 -0.56
N LEU A 16 3.31 7.28 -0.56
CA LEU A 16 2.86 6.35 0.49
C LEU A 16 3.71 5.07 0.54
N VAL A 17 4.07 4.52 -0.63
CA VAL A 17 4.93 3.33 -0.73
C VAL A 17 6.33 3.64 -0.20
N ILE A 18 6.93 4.76 -0.64
CA ILE A 18 8.26 5.20 -0.20
C ILE A 18 8.26 5.50 1.30
N SER A 19 7.24 6.19 1.80
CA SER A 19 7.13 6.50 3.24
C SER A 19 7.01 5.24 4.07
N ASN A 20 6.25 4.23 3.63
CA ASN A 20 6.18 2.95 4.35
C ASN A 20 7.50 2.17 4.31
N LEU A 21 8.25 2.24 3.21
CA LEU A 21 9.59 1.66 3.10
C LEU A 21 10.59 2.37 4.03
N CYS A 22 10.56 3.70 4.10
CA CYS A 22 11.50 4.48 4.91
C CYS A 22 11.16 4.49 6.41
N LEU A 23 9.87 4.61 6.77
CA LEU A 23 9.43 4.82 8.16
C LEU A 23 9.14 3.53 8.91
N ASN A 24 8.81 2.45 8.18
CA ASN A 24 8.55 1.12 8.74
C ASN A 24 9.63 0.14 8.26
N PRO A 25 10.86 0.26 8.79
CA PRO A 25 11.90 -0.72 8.49
C PRO A 25 11.42 -2.11 8.94
N LEU A 26 11.75 -3.15 8.16
CA LEU A 26 11.40 -4.55 8.46
C LEU A 26 11.74 -4.96 9.91
N SER A 27 12.69 -4.28 10.56
CA SER A 27 13.07 -4.47 11.96
C SER A 27 11.95 -4.18 12.97
N LYS A 28 10.92 -3.41 12.59
CA LYS A 28 9.73 -3.14 13.40
C LYS A 28 8.59 -4.13 13.15
N THR A 29 8.79 -5.11 12.27
CA THR A 29 7.79 -6.14 11.95
C THR A 29 8.14 -7.48 12.60
N SER A 30 7.13 -8.18 13.12
CA SER A 30 7.29 -9.50 13.74
C SER A 30 6.44 -10.56 13.03
N TRP A 31 6.89 -11.82 13.07
CA TRP A 31 6.09 -12.96 12.63
C TRP A 31 5.07 -13.40 13.68
N SER A 32 5.27 -13.01 14.95
CA SER A 32 4.40 -13.38 16.07
C SER A 32 3.12 -12.54 16.16
N GLU A 33 3.09 -11.40 15.47
CA GLU A 33 1.90 -10.55 15.40
C GLU A 33 0.81 -11.23 14.55
N PRO A 34 -0.49 -11.12 14.90
CA PRO A 34 -1.55 -11.68 14.09
C PRO A 34 -1.61 -10.99 12.72
N LEU A 35 -1.85 -11.76 11.64
CA LEU A 35 -1.92 -11.23 10.27
C LEU A 35 -3.14 -10.30 10.07
N PHE A 36 -4.26 -10.66 10.67
CA PHE A 36 -5.49 -9.88 10.63
C PHE A 36 -5.76 -9.31 12.03
N VAL A 37 -6.07 -8.03 12.08
CA VAL A 37 -6.55 -7.37 13.29
C VAL A 37 -7.95 -6.84 13.04
N GLN A 38 -8.79 -6.93 14.07
CA GLN A 38 -10.14 -6.39 14.00
C GLN A 38 -10.04 -4.86 13.95
N ARG A 39 -10.81 -4.23 13.06
CA ARG A 39 -10.89 -2.77 13.01
C ARG A 39 -11.46 -2.25 14.34
N SER A 40 -10.85 -1.21 14.87
CA SER A 40 -11.37 -0.50 16.04
C SER A 40 -12.68 0.26 15.74
N ILE A 41 -12.96 0.54 14.45
CA ILE A 41 -14.17 1.25 14.02
C ILE A 41 -14.83 0.45 12.90
N GLY A 42 -16.05 -0.03 13.18
CA GLY A 42 -16.88 -0.84 12.27
C GLY A 42 -16.64 -2.35 12.38
N VAL A 43 -17.51 -3.15 11.73
CA VAL A 43 -17.33 -4.61 11.61
C VAL A 43 -16.43 -4.88 10.41
N GLY A 44 -15.18 -5.24 10.65
CA GLY A 44 -14.24 -5.59 9.59
C GLY A 44 -12.89 -6.07 10.12
N ILE A 45 -12.21 -6.86 9.30
CA ILE A 45 -10.82 -7.26 9.50
C ILE A 45 -9.91 -6.40 8.63
N THR A 46 -8.76 -6.00 9.16
CA THR A 46 -7.72 -5.30 8.40
C THR A 46 -6.40 -6.05 8.53
N ILE A 47 -5.54 -5.91 7.53
CA ILE A 47 -4.19 -6.46 7.56
C ILE A 47 -3.38 -5.71 8.61
N ASN A 48 -2.68 -6.45 9.47
CA ASN A 48 -1.78 -5.89 10.47
C ASN A 48 -0.42 -5.59 9.82
N LEU A 49 -0.09 -4.32 9.67
CA LEU A 49 1.21 -3.90 9.12
C LEU A 49 2.39 -4.16 10.09
N LYS A 50 2.13 -4.50 11.36
CA LYS A 50 3.17 -4.97 12.30
C LYS A 50 3.54 -6.42 12.05
N ASN A 51 2.67 -7.21 11.40
CA ASN A 51 3.01 -8.55 10.95
C ASN A 51 3.89 -8.48 9.71
N ARG A 52 4.97 -9.26 9.66
CA ARG A 52 5.91 -9.24 8.52
C ARG A 52 5.26 -9.66 7.20
N LEU A 53 4.41 -10.71 7.19
CA LEU A 53 3.63 -11.09 6.01
C LEU A 53 2.63 -10.01 5.63
N GLY A 54 1.93 -9.43 6.61
CA GLY A 54 0.98 -8.35 6.39
C GLY A 54 1.62 -7.14 5.71
N TRP A 55 2.83 -6.77 6.14
CA TRP A 55 3.63 -5.73 5.51
C TRP A 55 4.02 -6.08 4.06
N TRP A 56 4.50 -7.30 3.82
CA TRP A 56 4.82 -7.75 2.45
C TRP A 56 3.61 -7.76 1.52
N ILE A 57 2.46 -8.25 2.00
CA ILE A 57 1.20 -8.24 1.23
C ILE A 57 0.82 -6.79 0.90
N TYR A 58 0.87 -5.89 1.88
CA TYR A 58 0.59 -4.47 1.66
C TYR A 58 1.52 -3.85 0.60
N MET A 59 2.82 -4.16 0.67
CA MET A 59 3.81 -3.67 -0.30
C MET A 59 3.53 -4.18 -1.71
N ILE A 60 3.28 -5.49 -1.87
CA ILE A 60 3.00 -6.11 -3.17
C ILE A 60 1.74 -5.51 -3.79
N VAL A 61 0.65 -5.40 -3.02
CA VAL A 61 -0.62 -4.82 -3.51
C VAL A 61 -0.43 -3.36 -3.90
N SER A 62 0.29 -2.58 -3.09
CA SER A 62 0.53 -1.16 -3.38
C SER A 62 1.35 -0.97 -4.65
N VAL A 63 2.41 -1.77 -4.84
CA VAL A 63 3.24 -1.74 -6.07
C VAL A 63 2.42 -2.17 -7.28
N ALA A 64 1.63 -3.24 -7.17
CA ALA A 64 0.75 -3.68 -8.25
C ALA A 64 -0.25 -2.59 -8.66
N LEU A 65 -0.83 -1.88 -7.68
CA LEU A 65 -1.75 -0.77 -7.95
C LEU A 65 -1.06 0.39 -8.68
N VAL A 66 0.17 0.73 -8.28
CA VAL A 66 1.00 1.75 -8.95
C VAL A 66 1.29 1.36 -10.40
N ILE A 67 1.68 0.10 -10.64
CA ILE A 67 1.95 -0.41 -11.99
C ILE A 67 0.69 -0.35 -12.85
N LEU A 68 -0.45 -0.83 -12.34
CA LEU A 68 -1.72 -0.81 -13.07
C LEU A 68 -2.14 0.61 -13.42
N LEU A 69 -2.05 1.55 -12.48
CA LEU A 69 -2.36 2.95 -12.74
C LEU A 69 -1.40 3.59 -13.75
N ALA A 70 -0.10 3.26 -13.69
CA ALA A 70 0.87 3.72 -14.68
C ALA A 70 0.56 3.18 -16.08
N MET A 71 0.19 1.89 -16.20
CA MET A 71 -0.23 1.30 -17.48
C MET A 71 -1.47 1.99 -18.05
N VAL A 72 -2.48 2.25 -17.21
CA VAL A 72 -3.69 2.98 -17.63
C VAL A 72 -3.38 4.41 -18.06
N LEU A 73 -2.42 5.06 -17.41
CA LEU A 73 -1.98 6.41 -17.80
C LEU A 73 -1.27 6.39 -19.16
N LEU A 74 -0.37 5.43 -19.37
CA LEU A 74 0.41 5.27 -20.61
C LEU A 74 -0.46 4.89 -21.81
N ASP A 75 -1.47 4.05 -21.61
CA ASP A 75 -2.43 3.68 -22.66
C ASP A 75 -3.30 4.88 -23.11
N LYS A 76 -3.49 5.87 -22.24
CA LYS A 76 -4.33 7.05 -22.50
C LYS A 76 -3.56 8.32 -22.86
N SER A 77 -2.23 8.27 -22.96
CA SER A 77 -1.39 9.40 -23.38
C SER A 77 -1.04 9.31 -24.86
#